data_AF-A0A2A2KBC5-F1
#
_entry.id   AF-A0A2A2KBC5-F1
#
_cell.length_a   1.000
_cell.length_b   1.000
_cell.length_c   1.000
_cell.angle_alpha   90.00
_cell.angle_beta   90.00
_cell.angle_gamma   90.00
#
_symmetry.space_group_name_H-M   'P 1'
#
loop_
_entity.id
_entity.type
_entity.pdbx_description
1 polymer ?
#
loop_
_entity_poly.entity_id
_entity_poly.type
_entity_poly.pdbx_seq_one_letter_code
_entity_poly.pdbx_strand_id
1 'polypeptide(L)'
;MCDRNLGAKIQQHLENSKELLKLETKLRYQMEKLKDHLNYGSGDQSEGLLEESRLRRRLQDAAILRNTYNRRERDLERQMISILEEEENRQFNLYKDTLMRLVEDHRIVEDRIADAQLQLRTLHTTNRVSCSS
;
A
#
# COMPACT_ATOMS: atom_id res chain seq x y z
N MET A 1 5.36 -25.76 -25.32
CA MET A 1 5.00 -26.50 -24.09
C MET A 1 4.41 -25.50 -23.10
N CYS A 2 3.10 -25.55 -22.82
CA CYS A 2 2.50 -24.74 -21.74
C CYS A 2 3.12 -25.15 -20.41
N ASP A 3 3.68 -24.19 -19.68
CA ASP A 3 4.14 -24.41 -18.31
C ASP A 3 2.91 -24.73 -17.45
N ARG A 4 2.80 -26.00 -17.01
CA ARG A 4 1.65 -26.50 -16.21
C ARG A 4 1.43 -25.71 -14.92
N ASN A 5 2.41 -24.90 -14.49
CA ASN A 5 2.34 -24.09 -13.28
C ASN A 5 2.15 -22.58 -13.53
N LEU A 6 1.84 -22.14 -14.76
CA LEU A 6 1.68 -20.71 -15.06
C LEU A 6 0.56 -20.07 -14.22
N GLY A 7 -0.59 -20.74 -14.06
CA GLY A 7 -1.70 -20.24 -13.24
C GLY A 7 -1.29 -20.00 -11.78
N ALA A 8 -0.57 -20.95 -11.16
CA ALA A 8 -0.06 -20.80 -9.81
C ALA A 8 0.97 -19.66 -9.69
N LYS A 9 1.83 -19.48 -10.70
CA LYS A 9 2.80 -18.37 -10.75
C LYS A 9 2.11 -17.01 -10.85
N ILE A 10 1.05 -16.90 -11.64
CA ILE A 10 0.24 -15.68 -11.76
C ILE A 10 -0.47 -15.38 -10.44
N GLN A 11 -1.11 -16.39 -9.85
CA GLN A 11 -1.80 -16.23 -8.57
C GLN A 11 -0.85 -15.76 -7.47
N GLN A 12 0.32 -16.40 -7.34
CA GLN A 12 1.33 -16.00 -6.36
C GLN A 12 1.84 -14.57 -6.64
N HIS A 13 2.05 -14.22 -7.91
CA HIS A 13 2.48 -12.87 -8.28
C HIS A 13 1.42 -11.83 -7.91
N LEU A 14 0.14 -12.11 -8.15
CA LEU A 14 -0.96 -11.23 -7.75
C LEU A 14 -1.00 -11.07 -6.22
N GLU A 15 -0.83 -12.14 -5.46
CA GLU A 15 -0.80 -12.05 -3.98
C GLU A 15 0.33 -11.16 -3.50
N ASN A 16 1.55 -11.42 -3.98
CA ASN A 16 2.71 -10.63 -3.63
C ASN A 16 2.53 -9.14 -4.02
N SER A 17 1.97 -8.88 -5.19
CA SER A 17 1.70 -7.52 -5.68
C SER A 17 0.66 -6.79 -4.81
N LYS A 18 -0.37 -7.48 -4.31
CA LYS A 18 -1.33 -6.93 -3.34
C LYS A 18 -0.65 -6.59 -2.02
N GLU A 19 0.18 -7.48 -1.49
CA GLU A 19 0.91 -7.24 -0.24
C GLU A 19 1.86 -6.04 -0.35
N LEU A 20 2.60 -5.95 -1.45
CA LEU A 20 3.47 -4.82 -1.73
C LEU A 20 2.66 -3.53 -1.85
N LEU A 21 1.52 -3.54 -2.54
CA LEU A 21 0.65 -2.37 -2.65
C LEU A 21 0.14 -1.91 -1.28
N LYS A 22 -0.35 -2.82 -0.43
CA LYS A 22 -0.77 -2.49 0.94
C LYS A 22 0.35 -1.85 1.75
N LEU A 23 1.57 -2.39 1.64
CA LEU A 23 2.76 -1.84 2.32
C LEU A 23 3.07 -0.44 1.81
N GLU A 24 3.11 -0.24 0.50
CA GLU A 24 3.39 1.05 -0.13
C GLU A 24 2.35 2.11 0.26
N THR A 25 1.05 1.78 0.19
CA THR A 25 -0.04 2.67 0.60
C THR A 25 0.11 3.07 2.07
N LYS A 26 0.41 2.11 2.96
CA LYS A 26 0.66 2.40 4.37
C LYS A 26 1.88 3.30 4.59
N LEU A 27 2.98 3.05 3.88
CA LEU A 27 4.20 3.87 3.99
C LEU A 27 3.96 5.30 3.49
N ARG A 28 3.21 5.47 2.39
CA ARG A 28 2.81 6.79 1.86
C ARG A 28 1.96 7.54 2.88
N TYR A 29 0.98 6.86 3.47
CA TYR A 29 0.12 7.42 4.49
C TYR A 29 0.90 7.85 5.76
N GLN A 30 1.81 7.00 6.25
CA GLN A 30 2.68 7.33 7.38
C GLN A 30 3.58 8.54 7.08
N MET A 31 4.13 8.62 5.87
CA MET A 31 4.95 9.74 5.43
C MET A 31 4.14 11.04 5.36
N GLU A 32 2.91 11.00 4.85
CA GLU A 32 2.01 12.16 4.81
C GLU A 32 1.74 12.70 6.21
N LYS A 33 1.33 11.82 7.14
CA LYS A 33 1.10 12.20 8.54
C LYS A 33 2.33 12.76 9.23
N LEU A 34 3.50 12.17 8.98
CA LEU A 34 4.74 12.65 9.56
C LEU A 34 5.11 14.03 9.01
N LYS A 35 4.90 14.27 7.71
CA LYS A 35 5.11 15.59 7.10
C LYS A 35 4.16 16.63 7.68
N ASP A 36 2.89 16.29 7.89
CA ASP A 36 1.95 17.19 8.56
C ASP A 36 2.44 17.52 9.97
N HIS A 37 2.89 16.53 10.72
CA HIS A 37 3.43 16.75 12.06
C HIS A 37 4.69 17.64 12.05
N LEU A 38 5.60 17.44 11.09
CA LEU A 38 6.80 18.26 10.94
C LEU A 38 6.47 19.70 10.49
N ASN A 39 5.44 19.89 9.68
CA ASN A 39 5.03 21.21 9.19
C ASN A 39 4.30 22.05 10.25
N TYR A 40 3.51 21.40 11.10
CA TYR A 40 2.64 22.08 12.08
C TYR A 40 3.07 21.88 13.55
N GLY A 41 4.06 21.03 13.81
CA GLY A 41 4.54 20.73 15.16
C GLY A 41 5.43 21.82 15.73
N SER A 42 5.15 22.24 16.96
CA SER A 42 6.01 23.13 17.74
C SER A 42 6.91 22.32 18.69
N GLY A 43 8.22 22.55 18.68
CA GLY A 43 9.17 21.91 19.61
C GLY A 43 10.38 21.29 18.92
N ASP A 44 11.09 20.39 19.63
CA ASP A 44 12.16 19.60 19.04
C ASP A 44 11.59 18.57 18.06
N GLN A 45 12.10 18.59 16.82
CA GLN A 45 11.68 17.73 15.73
C GLN A 45 12.73 16.67 15.37
N SER A 46 13.81 16.56 16.15
CA SER A 46 14.93 15.65 15.88
C SER A 46 14.48 14.19 15.65
N GLU A 47 13.57 13.68 16.48
CA GLU A 47 13.00 12.35 16.33
C GLU A 47 12.14 12.20 15.06
N GLY A 48 11.33 13.22 14.75
CA GLY A 48 10.50 13.24 13.54
C GLY A 48 11.33 13.21 12.25
N LEU A 49 12.45 13.94 12.21
CA LEU A 49 13.38 13.94 11.07
C LEU A 49 14.10 12.58 10.91
N LEU A 50 14.45 11.93 12.02
CA LEU A 50 15.03 10.59 11.99
C LEU A 50 14.03 9.56 11.44
N GLU A 51 12.77 9.66 11.85
CA GLU A 51 11.71 8.79 11.34
C GLU A 51 11.39 9.07 9.86
N GLU A 52 11.47 10.33 9.42
CA GLU A 52 11.30 10.70 8.02
C GLU A 52 12.38 10.04 7.15
N SER A 53 13.64 10.09 7.60
CA SER A 53 14.76 9.42 6.94
C SER A 53 14.55 7.90 6.84
N ARG A 54 14.00 7.28 7.89
CA ARG A 54 13.70 5.84 7.90
C ARG A 54 12.57 5.49 6.94
N LEU A 55 11.46 6.23 6.97
CA LEU A 55 10.33 6.01 6.07
C LEU A 55 10.73 6.23 4.61
N ARG A 56 11.57 7.24 4.32
CA ARG A 56 12.09 7.49 2.98
C ARG A 56 12.91 6.32 2.45
N ARG A 57 13.77 5.73 3.29
CA ARG A 57 14.51 4.50 2.94
C ARG A 57 13.58 3.32 2.66
N ARG A 58 12.58 3.09 3.51
CA ARG A 58 11.59 2.01 3.30
C ARG A 58 10.78 2.19 2.01
N LEU A 59 10.41 3.42 1.66
CA LEU A 59 9.75 3.73 0.38
C LEU A 59 10.66 3.46 -0.81
N GLN A 60 11.96 3.75 -0.68
CA GLN A 60 12.95 3.43 -1.71
C GLN A 60 13.10 1.91 -1.88
N ASP A 61 13.19 1.16 -0.79
CA ASP A 61 13.25 -0.30 -0.83
C ASP A 61 11.99 -0.90 -1.49
N ALA A 62 10.82 -0.37 -1.15
CA ALA A 62 9.56 -0.77 -1.77
C ALA A 62 9.55 -0.47 -3.29
N ALA A 63 10.07 0.68 -3.71
CA ALA A 63 10.18 1.04 -5.13
C ALA A 63 11.14 0.10 -5.90
N ILE A 64 12.22 -0.36 -5.27
CA ILE A 64 13.11 -1.38 -5.86
C ILE A 64 12.34 -2.70 -6.03
N LEU A 65 11.58 -3.12 -5.02
CA LEU A 65 10.77 -4.33 -5.07
C LEU A 65 9.68 -4.25 -6.15
N ARG A 66 9.02 -3.09 -6.28
CA ARG A 66 8.05 -2.79 -7.33
C ARG A 66 8.65 -2.96 -8.72
N ASN A 67 9.85 -2.46 -8.95
CA ASN A 67 10.54 -2.64 -10.22
C ASN A 67 10.81 -4.11 -10.55
N THR A 68 11.17 -4.92 -9.55
CA THR A 68 11.32 -6.38 -9.71
C THR A 68 9.99 -7.03 -10.07
N TYR A 69 8.90 -6.64 -9.42
CA TYR A 69 7.57 -7.18 -9.68
C TYR A 69 7.07 -6.78 -11.07
N ASN A 70 7.27 -5.53 -11.51
CA ASN A 70 6.89 -5.08 -12.86
C ASN A 70 7.69 -5.79 -13.97
N ARG A 71 8.93 -6.21 -13.71
CA ARG A 71 9.68 -7.06 -14.63
C ARG A 71 9.06 -8.46 -14.69
N ARG A 72 8.79 -9.04 -13.53
CA ARG A 72 8.17 -10.37 -13.42
C ARG A 72 6.79 -10.42 -14.07
N GLU A 73 6.00 -9.37 -13.88
CA GLU A 73 4.68 -9.20 -14.46
C GLU A 73 4.75 -9.25 -16.00
N ARG A 74 5.64 -8.45 -16.61
CA ARG A 74 5.83 -8.47 -18.07
C ARG A 74 6.24 -9.84 -18.61
N ASP A 75 7.05 -10.59 -17.87
CA ASP A 75 7.42 -11.95 -18.26
C ASP A 75 6.23 -12.92 -18.18
N LEU A 76 5.34 -12.75 -17.20
CA LEU A 76 4.11 -13.52 -17.08
C LEU A 76 3.12 -13.14 -18.17
N GLU A 77 2.92 -11.84 -18.44
CA GLU A 77 2.05 -11.33 -19.50
C GLU A 77 2.45 -11.89 -20.87
N ARG A 78 3.74 -11.93 -21.19
CA ARG A 78 4.23 -12.57 -22.44
C ARG A 78 3.86 -14.04 -22.53
N GLN A 79 3.95 -14.78 -21.42
CA GLN A 79 3.54 -16.19 -21.38
C GLN A 79 2.03 -16.33 -21.53
N MET A 80 1.26 -15.42 -20.92
CA MET A 80 -0.20 -15.40 -21.00
C MET A 80 -0.70 -15.10 -22.41
N ILE A 81 -0.09 -14.14 -23.12
CA ILE A 81 -0.43 -13.80 -24.51
C ILE A 81 -0.31 -15.02 -25.44
N SER A 82 0.59 -15.96 -25.13
CA SER A 82 0.76 -17.18 -25.94
C SER A 82 -0.32 -18.25 -25.71
N ILE A 83 -1.21 -18.05 -24.73
CA ILE A 83 -2.18 -19.06 -24.27
C ILE A 83 -3.61 -18.51 -24.30
N LEU A 84 -3.79 -17.26 -23.89
CA LEU A 84 -5.08 -16.59 -23.82
C LEU A 84 -5.43 -15.91 -25.16
N GLU A 85 -6.70 -15.95 -25.51
CA GLU A 85 -7.24 -15.13 -26.57
C GLU A 85 -7.23 -13.63 -26.20
N GLU A 86 -7.37 -12.75 -27.18
CA GLU A 86 -7.29 -11.30 -26.96
C GLU A 86 -8.31 -10.81 -25.92
N GLU A 87 -9.55 -11.31 -26.00
CA GLU A 87 -10.62 -10.93 -25.08
C GLU A 87 -10.37 -11.46 -23.66
N GLU A 88 -9.89 -12.70 -23.52
CA GLU A 88 -9.53 -13.28 -22.21
C GLU A 88 -8.40 -12.49 -21.54
N ASN A 89 -7.40 -12.07 -22.32
CA ASN A 89 -6.32 -11.22 -21.84
C ASN A 89 -6.82 -9.83 -21.43
N ARG A 90 -7.72 -9.23 -22.22
CA ARG A 90 -8.36 -7.95 -21.88
C ARG A 90 -9.13 -8.04 -20.57
N GLN A 91 -9.93 -9.09 -20.39
CA GLN A 91 -10.69 -9.33 -19.16
C GLN A 91 -9.76 -9.56 -17.96
N PHE A 92 -8.68 -10.32 -18.13
CA PHE A 92 -7.69 -10.51 -17.08
C PHE A 92 -7.03 -9.20 -16.64
N ASN A 93 -6.64 -8.35 -17.59
CA ASN A 93 -6.04 -7.05 -17.26
C ASN A 93 -7.04 -6.13 -16.55
N LEU A 94 -8.30 -6.09 -17.01
CA LEU A 94 -9.35 -5.35 -16.33
C LEU A 94 -9.57 -5.85 -14.89
N TYR A 95 -9.60 -7.17 -14.69
CA TYR A 95 -9.71 -7.77 -13.37
C TYR A 95 -8.52 -7.37 -12.48
N LYS A 96 -7.29 -7.51 -12.98
CA LYS A 96 -6.05 -7.18 -12.26
C LYS A 96 -6.05 -5.72 -11.82
N ASP A 97 -6.33 -4.80 -12.73
CA ASP A 97 -6.32 -3.36 -12.44
C ASP A 97 -7.40 -2.99 -11.42
N THR A 98 -8.60 -3.58 -11.57
CA THR A 98 -9.70 -3.37 -10.64
C THR A 98 -9.36 -3.90 -9.25
N LEU A 99 -8.76 -5.09 -9.17
CA LEU A 99 -8.33 -5.71 -7.92
C LEU A 99 -7.28 -4.85 -7.21
N MET A 100 -6.27 -4.35 -7.93
CA MET A 100 -5.24 -3.51 -7.35
C MET A 100 -5.83 -2.20 -6.80
N ARG A 101 -6.72 -1.53 -7.56
CA ARG A 101 -7.43 -0.34 -7.08
C ARG A 101 -8.24 -0.62 -5.81
N LEU A 102 -9.03 -1.69 -5.79
CA LEU A 102 -9.82 -2.06 -4.62
C LEU A 102 -8.94 -2.34 -3.39
N VAL A 103 -7.78 -2.96 -3.57
CA VAL A 103 -6.84 -3.21 -2.48
C VAL A 103 -6.26 -1.91 -1.92
N GLU A 104 -5.91 -0.96 -2.79
CA GLU A 104 -5.44 0.37 -2.36
C GLU A 104 -6.54 1.15 -1.64
N ASP A 105 -7.74 1.24 -2.23
CA ASP A 105 -8.88 1.94 -1.63
C ASP A 105 -9.26 1.36 -0.28
N HIS A 106 -9.33 0.03 -0.18
CA HIS A 106 -9.60 -0.66 1.08
C HIS A 106 -8.57 -0.28 2.15
N ARG A 107 -7.28 -0.27 1.80
CA ARG A 107 -6.22 0.09 2.73
C ARG A 107 -6.31 1.54 3.19
N ILE A 108 -6.61 2.48 2.28
CA ILE A 108 -6.82 3.89 2.61
C ILE A 108 -7.99 4.05 3.58
N VAL A 109 -9.09 3.34 3.34
CA VAL A 109 -10.26 3.36 4.22
C VAL A 109 -9.92 2.81 5.61
N GLU A 110 -9.19 1.69 5.70
CA GLU A 110 -8.72 1.13 6.97
C GLU A 110 -7.88 2.14 7.77
N ASP A 111 -6.92 2.79 7.12
CA ASP A 111 -6.03 3.76 7.75
C ASP A 111 -6.83 4.99 8.25
N ARG A 112 -7.80 5.48 7.47
CA ARG A 112 -8.71 6.57 7.89
C ARG A 112 -9.62 6.19 9.06
N ILE A 113 -10.13 4.95 9.08
CA ILE A 113 -10.95 4.45 10.19
C ILE A 113 -10.13 4.40 11.48
N ALA A 114 -8.89 3.89 11.40
CA ALA A 114 -7.99 3.83 12.56
C ALA A 114 -7.73 5.22 13.14
N ASP A 115 -7.53 6.22 12.27
CA ASP A 115 -7.37 7.62 12.68
C ASP A 115 -8.61 8.21 13.33
N ALA A 116 -9.79 7.99 12.75
CA ALA A 116 -11.05 8.44 13.34
C ALA A 116 -11.28 7.82 14.72
N GLN A 117 -10.97 6.54 14.89
CA GLN A 117 -11.05 5.87 16.19
C GLN A 117 -10.07 6.46 17.21
N LEU A 118 -8.84 6.79 16.81
CA LEU A 118 -7.87 7.44 17.68
C LEU A 118 -8.34 8.83 18.11
N GLN A 119 -8.83 9.64 17.18
CA GLN A 119 -9.38 10.97 17.46
C GLN A 119 -10.54 10.91 18.45
N LEU A 120 -11.49 9.99 18.24
CA LEU A 120 -12.61 9.78 19.16
C LEU A 120 -12.13 9.41 20.57
N ARG A 121 -11.15 8.50 20.70
CA ARG A 121 -10.58 8.13 22.00
C ARG A 121 -9.97 9.32 22.70
N THR A 122 -9.17 10.13 21.99
CA THR A 122 -8.55 11.34 22.55
C THR A 122 -9.60 12.35 23.02
N LEU A 123 -10.66 12.58 22.25
CA LEU A 123 -11.76 13.47 22.67
C LEU A 123 -12.47 12.96 23.93
N HIS A 124 -12.75 11.66 24.01
CA HIS A 124 -13.37 11.06 25.19
C HIS A 124 -12.49 11.17 26.44
N THR A 125 -11.17 11.02 26.31
CA THR A 125 -10.26 11.20 27.44
C THR A 125 -10.20 12.65 27.89
N THR A 126 -10.13 13.61 26.96
CA THR A 126 -10.07 15.03 27.29
C THR A 126 -11.36 15.50 27.97
N ASN A 127 -12.53 15.08 27.48
CA ASN A 127 -13.83 15.43 28.07
C ASN A 127 -14.04 14.85 29.48
N ARG A 128 -13.38 13.74 29.84
CA ARG A 128 -13.43 13.20 31.21
C ARG A 128 -12.56 14.01 32.18
N VAL A 129 -11.42 14.50 31.70
CA VAL A 129 -10.52 15.34 32.51
C VAL A 129 -11.15 16.71 32.78
N SER A 130 -11.84 17.31 31.82
CA SER A 130 -12.49 18.62 31.97
C SER A 130 -13.76 18.62 32.83
N CYS A 131 -14.47 17.48 32.97
CA CYS A 131 -15.61 17.36 33.89
C CYS A 131 -15.24 17.00 35.34
N SER A 132 -13.95 16.74 35.61
CA SER A 132 -13.46 16.32 36.93
C SER A 132 -12.66 17.42 37.65
N SER A 133 -12.66 18.65 37.12
CA SER A 133 -11.98 19.83 37.66
C SER A 133 -12.98 20.89 38.12
#